data_AF-A0A9D3VUN2-F1
#
_entry.id   AF-A0A9D3VUN2-F1
#
_cell.length_a   1.000
_cell.length_b   1.000
_cell.length_c   1.000
_cell.angle_alpha   90.00
_cell.angle_beta   90.00
_cell.angle_gamma   90.00
#
_symmetry.space_group_name_H-M   'P 1'
#
loop_
_entity.id
_entity.type
_entity.pdbx_description
1 polymer ?
#
loop_
_entity_poly.entity_id
_entity_poly.type
_entity_poly.pdbx_seq_one_letter_code
_entity_poly.pdbx_strand_id
1 'polypeptide(L)'
;MSNLTKLEFVALDITGNNYLSWVLDAEIHLDAKGLGETIKEGNEASTQDKAKAIIFLRHHLHEGLKTEYLIVKDPQILWANLKERYDH
;
A
#
# COMPACT_ATOMS: atom_id res chain seq x y z
N MET A 1 -11.37 -19.04 -15.70
CA MET A 1 -10.39 -19.20 -14.61
C MET A 1 -9.97 -17.81 -14.16
N SER A 2 -10.42 -17.36 -13.00
CA SER A 2 -9.89 -16.14 -12.41
C SER A 2 -8.49 -16.47 -11.88
N ASN A 3 -7.45 -15.93 -12.53
CA ASN A 3 -6.14 -15.82 -11.89
C ASN A 3 -6.30 -14.78 -10.77
N LEU A 4 -6.89 -15.17 -9.64
CA LEU A 4 -6.75 -14.41 -8.42
C LEU A 4 -5.27 -14.53 -8.04
N THR A 5 -4.49 -13.52 -8.38
CA THR A 5 -3.18 -13.34 -7.78
C THR A 5 -3.39 -13.41 -6.27
N LYS A 6 -2.79 -14.43 -5.66
CA LYS A 6 -2.87 -14.68 -4.23
C LYS A 6 -2.19 -13.52 -3.53
N LEU A 7 -2.92 -12.85 -2.64
CA LEU A 7 -2.34 -11.82 -1.78
C LEU A 7 -1.22 -12.43 -0.94
N GLU A 8 -0.13 -11.68 -0.78
CA GLU A 8 0.96 -12.07 0.10
C GLU A 8 0.53 -12.05 1.58
N PHE A 9 -0.37 -11.15 1.95
CA PHE A 9 -0.96 -11.04 3.29
C PHE A 9 -2.39 -10.47 3.23
N VAL A 10 -3.07 -10.37 4.38
CA VAL A 10 -4.46 -9.91 4.44
C VAL A 10 -4.57 -8.46 3.97
N ALA A 11 -5.47 -8.17 3.02
CA ALA A 11 -5.69 -6.81 2.54
C ALA A 11 -6.23 -5.89 3.65
N LEU A 12 -5.91 -4.59 3.57
CA LEU A 12 -6.47 -3.59 4.47
C LEU A 12 -7.98 -3.56 4.29
N ASP A 13 -8.70 -3.85 5.36
CA ASP A 13 -10.15 -3.83 5.35
C ASP A 13 -10.68 -2.38 5.28
N ILE A 14 -11.89 -2.20 4.76
CA ILE A 14 -12.47 -0.85 4.58
C ILE A 14 -12.73 -0.12 5.90
N THR A 15 -12.90 -0.86 6.99
CA THR A 15 -13.12 -0.32 8.34
C THR A 15 -11.83 0.10 9.03
N GLY A 16 -10.66 -0.37 8.55
CA GLY A 16 -9.35 -0.14 9.17
C GLY A 16 -9.07 -1.02 10.40
N ASN A 17 -9.89 -2.02 10.71
CA ASN A 17 -9.72 -2.83 11.93
C ASN A 17 -8.39 -3.59 11.94
N ASN A 18 -7.90 -4.00 10.78
CA ASN A 18 -6.60 -4.66 10.63
C ASN A 18 -5.44 -3.72 10.27
N TYR A 19 -5.61 -2.39 10.44
CA TYR A 19 -4.63 -1.40 9.97
C TYR A 19 -3.22 -1.62 10.53
N LEU A 20 -3.04 -1.81 11.84
CA LEU A 20 -1.71 -2.00 12.43
C LEU A 20 -1.00 -3.26 11.92
N SER A 21 -1.72 -4.38 11.77
CA SER A 21 -1.16 -5.59 11.19
C SER A 21 -0.82 -5.40 9.70
N TRP A 22 -1.68 -4.69 8.96
CA TRP A 22 -1.46 -4.41 7.55
C TRP A 22 -0.24 -3.52 7.31
N VAL A 23 -0.03 -2.49 8.14
CA VAL A 23 1.15 -1.63 8.09
C VAL A 23 2.41 -2.46 8.24
N LEU A 24 2.47 -3.30 9.29
CA LEU A 24 3.64 -4.14 9.57
C LEU A 24 3.96 -5.07 8.39
N ASP A 25 2.95 -5.77 7.86
CA ASP A 25 3.14 -6.67 6.73
C ASP A 25 3.57 -5.90 5.47
N ALA A 26 2.94 -4.76 5.18
CA ALA A 26 3.26 -3.94 4.02
C ALA A 26 4.69 -3.39 4.07
N GLU A 27 5.13 -2.87 5.23
CA GLU A 27 6.50 -2.36 5.43
C GLU A 27 7.54 -3.47 5.22
N ILE A 28 7.38 -4.63 5.86
CA ILE A 28 8.31 -5.77 5.73
C ILE A 28 8.42 -6.22 4.27
N HIS A 29 7.29 -6.32 3.56
CA HIS A 29 7.30 -6.72 2.17
C HIS A 29 7.88 -5.66 1.23
N LEU A 30 7.66 -4.37 1.50
CA LEU A 30 8.30 -3.30 0.74
C LEU A 30 9.82 -3.31 0.95
N ASP A 31 10.29 -3.45 2.20
CA ASP A 31 11.71 -3.55 2.52
C ASP A 31 12.37 -4.76 1.86
N ALA A 32 11.74 -5.93 1.93
CA ALA A 32 12.22 -7.15 1.28
C ALA A 32 12.32 -7.01 -0.26
N LYS A 33 11.53 -6.10 -0.86
CA LYS A 33 11.56 -5.78 -2.28
C LYS A 33 12.49 -4.59 -2.62
N GLY A 34 13.13 -3.97 -1.63
CA GLY A 34 13.94 -2.76 -1.80
C GLY A 34 13.11 -1.50 -2.11
N LEU A 35 11.84 -1.48 -1.73
CA LEU A 35 10.88 -0.40 -1.98
C LEU A 35 10.48 0.37 -0.72
N GLY A 36 11.03 0.05 0.45
CA GLY A 36 10.68 0.69 1.72
C GLY A 36 10.83 2.21 1.74
N GLU A 37 11.84 2.76 1.06
CA GLU A 37 12.02 4.21 0.96
C GLU A 37 10.87 4.91 0.21
N THR A 38 10.14 4.21 -0.66
CA THR A 38 9.10 4.82 -1.52
C THR A 38 7.92 5.40 -0.74
N ILE A 39 7.67 4.91 0.47
CA ILE A 39 6.57 5.37 1.33
C ILE A 39 6.99 6.47 2.33
N LYS A 40 8.28 6.81 2.39
CA LYS A 40 8.80 7.84 3.29
C LYS A 40 8.68 9.23 2.67
N GLU A 41 8.39 10.23 3.48
CA GLU A 41 8.36 11.63 3.04
C GLU A 41 9.74 12.08 2.51
N GLY A 42 9.75 12.85 1.43
CA GLY A 42 10.98 13.36 0.83
C GLY A 42 11.84 12.33 0.09
N ASN A 43 11.32 11.12 -0.15
CA ASN A 43 12.07 10.09 -0.88
C ASN A 43 12.42 10.52 -2.32
N GLU A 44 13.60 10.11 -2.78
CA GLU A 44 14.09 10.32 -4.15
C GLU A 44 13.97 9.05 -5.01
N ALA A 45 13.02 8.16 -4.66
CA ALA A 45 12.87 6.89 -5.36
C ALA A 45 12.47 7.11 -6.82
N SER A 46 12.96 6.22 -7.69
CA SER A 46 12.68 6.30 -9.13
C SER A 46 11.18 6.19 -9.42
N THR A 47 10.73 6.78 -10.53
CA THR A 47 9.33 6.63 -10.99
C THR A 47 8.95 5.15 -11.15
N GLN A 48 9.89 4.30 -11.55
CA GLN A 48 9.66 2.87 -11.69
C GLN A 48 9.42 2.20 -10.33
N ASP A 49 10.21 2.55 -9.31
CA ASP A 49 10.06 1.96 -7.98
C ASP A 49 8.80 2.46 -7.28
N LYS A 50 8.47 3.74 -7.45
CA LYS A 50 7.17 4.29 -7.03
C LYS A 50 6.00 3.54 -7.70
N ALA A 51 6.11 3.23 -8.99
CA ALA A 51 5.10 2.45 -9.70
C ALA A 51 4.99 1.00 -9.20
N LYS A 52 6.10 0.34 -8.88
CA LYS A 52 6.08 -1.00 -8.27
C LYS A 52 5.41 -0.97 -6.90
N ALA A 53 5.75 0.02 -6.06
CA ALA A 53 5.20 0.17 -4.72
C ALA A 53 3.69 0.46 -4.75
N ILE A 54 3.21 1.38 -5.61
CA ILE A 54 1.77 1.68 -5.70
C ILE A 54 0.96 0.47 -6.19
N ILE A 55 1.49 -0.33 -7.14
CA ILE A 55 0.85 -1.58 -7.58
C ILE A 55 0.75 -2.56 -6.41
N PHE A 56 1.84 -2.71 -5.66
CA PHE A 56 1.90 -3.60 -4.51
C PHE A 56 0.91 -3.19 -3.41
N LEU A 57 0.95 -1.93 -2.98
CA LEU A 57 0.04 -1.39 -1.96
C LEU A 57 -1.41 -1.57 -2.38
N ARG A 58 -1.76 -1.15 -3.61
CA ARG A 58 -3.13 -1.29 -4.13
C ARG A 58 -3.58 -2.74 -4.19
N HIS A 59 -2.71 -3.68 -4.54
CA HIS A 59 -3.08 -5.11 -4.57
C HIS A 59 -3.63 -5.58 -3.22
N HIS A 60 -3.06 -5.04 -2.14
CA HIS A 60 -3.39 -5.35 -0.75
C HIS A 60 -4.40 -4.39 -0.10
N LEU A 61 -5.22 -3.69 -0.90
CA LEU A 61 -6.34 -2.90 -0.39
C LEU A 61 -7.68 -3.60 -0.67
N HIS A 62 -8.65 -3.41 0.22
CA HIS A 62 -10.04 -3.70 -0.08
C HIS A 62 -10.53 -2.93 -1.33
N GLU A 63 -11.43 -3.52 -2.11
CA GLU A 63 -11.91 -2.95 -3.39
C GLU A 63 -12.52 -1.54 -3.25
N GLY A 64 -13.21 -1.27 -2.15
CA GLY A 64 -13.72 0.07 -1.84
C GLY A 64 -12.60 1.12 -1.73
N LEU A 65 -11.49 0.77 -1.07
CA LEU A 65 -10.33 1.65 -0.93
C LEU A 65 -9.57 1.81 -2.26
N LYS A 66 -9.47 0.75 -3.07
CA LYS A 66 -8.91 0.84 -4.43
C LYS A 66 -9.68 1.85 -5.29
N THR A 67 -11.00 1.89 -5.13
CA THR A 67 -11.87 2.83 -5.85
C THR A 67 -11.69 4.25 -5.35
N GLU A 68 -11.66 4.45 -4.03
CA GLU A 68 -11.48 5.76 -3.40
C GLU A 68 -10.13 6.40 -3.75
N TYR A 69 -9.05 5.60 -3.72
CA TYR A 69 -7.70 6.07 -4.01
C TYR A 69 -7.27 5.82 -5.46
N LEU A 70 -8.22 5.62 -6.40
CA LEU A 70 -7.94 5.21 -7.78
C LEU A 70 -6.96 6.16 -8.51
N ILE A 71 -6.99 7.46 -8.20
CA ILE A 71 -6.15 8.47 -8.86
C ILE A 71 -4.80 8.73 -8.17
N VAL A 72 -4.57 8.18 -6.98
CA VAL A 72 -3.33 8.40 -6.21
C VAL A 72 -2.18 7.58 -6.79
N LYS A 73 -1.25 8.21 -7.49
CA LYS A 73 -0.14 7.53 -8.18
C LYS A 73 1.17 7.50 -7.39
N ASP A 74 1.29 8.30 -6.35
CA ASP A 74 2.48 8.32 -5.49
C ASP A 74 2.23 7.42 -4.25
N PRO A 75 3.09 6.41 -4.00
CA PRO A 75 2.94 5.51 -2.85
C PRO A 75 3.05 6.23 -1.51
N GLN A 76 3.87 7.28 -1.39
CA GLN A 76 3.99 8.05 -0.15
C GLN A 76 2.68 8.79 0.17
N ILE A 77 2.04 9.38 -0.85
CA ILE A 77 0.74 10.04 -0.67
C ILE A 77 -0.33 9.03 -0.27
N LEU A 78 -0.38 7.86 -0.92
CA LEU A 78 -1.32 6.81 -0.53
C LEU A 78 -1.10 6.36 0.91
N TRP A 79 0.16 6.13 1.29
CA TRP A 79 0.54 5.71 2.64
C TRP A 79 0.12 6.74 3.69
N ALA A 80 0.43 8.02 3.47
CA ALA A 80 0.06 9.11 4.37
C ALA A 80 -1.46 9.22 4.54
N ASN A 81 -2.24 9.13 3.46
CA ASN A 81 -3.70 9.20 3.51
C ASN A 81 -4.32 8.03 4.30
N LEU A 82 -3.78 6.81 4.12
CA LEU A 82 -4.24 5.65 4.88
C LEU A 82 -3.89 5.78 6.36
N LYS A 83 -2.70 6.32 6.67
CA LYS A 83 -2.28 6.62 8.04
C LYS A 83 -3.17 7.66 8.70
N GLU A 84 -3.40 8.80 8.06
CA GLU A 84 -4.29 9.85 8.58
C GLU A 84 -5.69 9.32 8.90
N ARG A 85 -6.19 8.37 8.09
CA ARG A 85 -7.53 7.81 8.25
C ARG A 85 -7.66 6.77 9.36
N TYR A 86 -6.64 5.96 9.60
CA TYR A 86 -6.77 4.74 10.41
C TYR A 86 -5.82 4.66 11.61
N ASP A 87 -4.81 5.54 11.71
CA ASP A 87 -3.87 5.60 12.83
C ASP A 87 -4.45 6.47 13.97
N HIS A 88 -5.28 5.84 14.81
CA HIS A 88 -5.98 6.46 15.95
C HIS A 88 -5.68 5.73 17.27
#